data_AF-A0A7X2IIK3-F1
#
_entry.id   AF-A0A7X2IIK3-F1
#
_cell.length_a   1.000
_cell.length_b   1.000
_cell.length_c   1.000
_cell.angle_alpha   90.00
_cell.angle_beta   90.00
_cell.angle_gamma   90.00
#
_symmetry.space_group_name_H-M   'P 1'
#
loop_
_entity.id
_entity.type
_entity.pdbx_description
1 polymer ?
#
loop_
_entity_poly.entity_id
_entity_poly.type
_entity_poly.pdbx_seq_one_letter_code
_entity_poly.pdbx_strand_id
1 'polypeptide(L)'
;MSKWQDLYQAPAAGSAVCPVDQVPDGGGHEVCFGAGREPFRLLLLRRGADLWAYHNSCPHFSLPLNFEPQRFIVLGGDLVMCAHHTAFFKFDDGHCVDGPCAGAHLLAVPVRVADGHVYIGD
;
A
#
# COMPACT_ATOMS: atom_id res chain seq x y z
N MET A 1 8.59 3.85 17.22
CA MET A 1 7.81 3.36 16.06
C MET A 1 8.76 3.33 14.88
N SER A 2 8.88 2.19 14.18
CA SER A 2 9.76 2.08 13.02
C SER A 2 9.29 3.03 11.93
N LYS A 3 10.21 3.77 11.30
CA LYS A 3 9.87 4.53 10.10
C LYS A 3 9.90 3.59 8.90
N TRP A 4 9.17 3.92 7.84
CA TRP A 4 9.16 3.10 6.63
C TRP A 4 10.53 3.09 5.94
N GLN A 5 11.33 4.16 6.08
CA GLN A 5 12.69 4.26 5.55
C GLN A 5 13.65 3.26 6.21
N ASP A 6 13.35 2.79 7.42
CA ASP A 6 14.20 1.84 8.15
C ASP A 6 14.01 0.40 7.66
N LEU A 7 13.00 0.16 6.80
CA LEU A 7 12.70 -1.17 6.27
C LEU A 7 13.72 -1.58 5.20
N TYR A 8 14.01 -2.88 5.16
CA TYR A 8 14.93 -3.43 4.17
C TYR A 8 14.44 -3.15 2.75
N GLN A 9 15.34 -2.65 1.90
CA GLN A 9 15.07 -2.27 0.51
C GLN A 9 14.04 -1.14 0.34
N ALA A 10 13.76 -0.36 1.39
CA ALA A 10 12.94 0.84 1.27
C ALA A 10 13.52 1.79 0.20
N PRO A 11 12.69 2.29 -0.73
CA PRO A 11 13.14 3.20 -1.77
C PRO A 11 13.51 4.58 -1.20
N ALA A 12 14.43 5.28 -1.86
CA ALA A 12 14.73 6.67 -1.50
C ALA A 12 13.58 7.60 -1.92
N ALA A 13 13.42 8.74 -1.23
CA ALA A 13 12.58 9.84 -1.68
C ALA A 13 12.90 10.23 -3.14
N GLY A 14 11.86 10.51 -3.93
CA GLY A 14 11.97 10.80 -5.36
C GLY A 14 12.12 9.58 -6.27
N SER A 15 12.23 8.35 -5.74
CA SER A 15 12.25 7.14 -6.57
C SER A 15 10.95 7.02 -7.37
N ALA A 16 11.07 6.69 -8.66
CA ALA A 16 9.91 6.44 -9.51
C ALA A 16 9.20 5.14 -9.08
N VAL A 17 7.87 5.18 -9.04
CA VAL A 17 7.03 4.06 -8.61
C VAL A 17 6.35 3.41 -9.83
N CYS A 18 5.38 4.11 -10.43
CA CYS A 18 4.65 3.68 -11.62
C CYS A 18 3.89 4.86 -12.24
N PRO A 19 3.41 4.76 -13.49
CA PRO A 19 2.35 5.62 -14.01
C PRO A 19 1.10 5.58 -13.12
N VAL A 20 0.40 6.70 -12.98
CA VAL A 20 -0.83 6.79 -12.15
C VAL A 20 -1.95 5.90 -12.68
N ASP A 21 -2.04 5.74 -14.00
CA ASP A 21 -3.07 4.94 -14.66
C ASP A 21 -2.92 3.42 -14.46
N GLN A 22 -1.76 2.96 -13.97
CA GLN A 22 -1.58 1.57 -13.52
C GLN A 22 -2.29 1.29 -12.18
N VAL A 23 -2.59 2.33 -11.40
CA VAL A 23 -3.39 2.18 -10.18
C VAL A 23 -4.87 2.31 -10.56
N PRO A 24 -5.68 1.24 -10.46
CA PRO A 24 -7.10 1.31 -10.81
C PRO A 24 -7.86 2.25 -9.87
N ASP A 25 -8.90 2.92 -10.41
CA ASP A 25 -9.79 3.77 -9.61
C ASP A 25 -10.69 2.90 -8.74
N GLY A 26 -10.75 3.20 -7.43
CA GLY A 26 -11.40 2.35 -6.43
C GLY A 26 -10.69 1.00 -6.27
N GLY A 27 -9.38 0.94 -6.50
CA GLY A 27 -8.61 -0.29 -6.50
C GLY A 27 -7.19 -0.12 -5.94
N GLY A 28 -6.41 -1.22 -6.01
CA GLY A 28 -5.04 -1.26 -5.53
C GLY A 28 -4.04 -1.79 -6.55
N HIS A 29 -2.79 -1.37 -6.42
CA HIS A 29 -1.65 -1.82 -7.24
C HIS A 29 -0.42 -2.02 -6.35
N GLU A 30 0.40 -3.04 -6.64
CA GLU A 30 1.65 -3.28 -5.89
C GLU A 30 2.87 -2.93 -6.74
N VAL A 31 3.83 -2.22 -6.16
CA VAL A 31 5.19 -2.07 -6.72
C VAL A 31 6.20 -2.63 -5.75
N CYS A 32 7.17 -3.39 -6.25
CA CYS A 32 8.25 -3.98 -5.45
C CYS A 32 9.56 -3.22 -5.71
N PHE A 33 10.27 -2.86 -4.64
CA PHE A 33 11.62 -2.29 -4.71
C PHE A 33 12.66 -3.29 -4.23
N GLY A 34 13.82 -3.25 -4.89
CA GLY A 34 14.93 -4.16 -4.64
C GLY A 34 14.74 -5.56 -5.24
N ALA A 35 15.61 -6.49 -4.85
CA ALA A 35 15.72 -7.81 -5.47
C ALA A 35 15.79 -8.93 -4.42
N GLY A 36 15.49 -10.14 -4.84
CA GLY A 36 15.54 -11.33 -3.99
C GLY A 36 14.16 -11.70 -3.44
N ARG A 37 14.15 -12.40 -2.29
CA ARG A 37 12.94 -13.02 -1.73
C ARG A 37 12.08 -12.07 -0.92
N GLU A 38 12.69 -11.03 -0.35
CA GLU A 38 12.05 -10.06 0.54
C GLU A 38 12.16 -8.64 -0.03
N PRO A 39 11.51 -8.34 -1.17
CA PRO A 39 11.48 -6.98 -1.70
C PRO A 39 10.66 -6.07 -0.79
N PHE A 40 10.94 -4.77 -0.83
CA PHE A 40 10.03 -3.80 -0.23
C PHE A 40 8.77 -3.70 -1.09
N ARG A 41 7.64 -4.12 -0.53
CA ARG A 41 6.34 -4.11 -1.21
C ARG A 41 5.59 -2.83 -0.87
N LEU A 42 5.27 -2.05 -1.89
CA LEU A 42 4.47 -0.83 -1.79
C LEU A 42 3.07 -1.11 -2.34
N LEU A 43 2.06 -0.96 -1.50
CA LEU A 43 0.65 -0.94 -1.90
C LEU A 43 0.26 0.50 -2.23
N LEU A 44 -0.29 0.71 -3.42
CA LEU A 44 -0.93 1.96 -3.86
C LEU A 44 -2.44 1.74 -3.88
N LEU A 45 -3.20 2.70 -3.34
CA LEU A 45 -4.66 2.72 -3.35
C LEU A 45 -5.12 4.04 -3.95
N ARG A 46 -6.08 4.02 -4.88
CA ARG A 46 -6.54 5.24 -5.57
C ARG A 46 -8.05 5.35 -5.57
N ARG A 47 -8.56 6.57 -5.37
CA ARG A 47 -9.97 6.93 -5.51
C ARG A 47 -10.09 8.31 -6.14
N GLY A 48 -10.63 8.38 -7.35
CA GLY A 48 -10.63 9.59 -8.15
C GLY A 48 -9.21 10.12 -8.36
N ALA A 49 -8.99 11.37 -7.92
CA ALA A 49 -7.69 12.04 -7.99
C ALA A 49 -6.78 11.75 -6.78
N ASP A 50 -7.32 11.18 -5.71
CA ASP A 50 -6.58 10.91 -4.49
C ASP A 50 -5.86 9.57 -4.57
N LEU A 51 -4.62 9.53 -4.11
CA LEU A 51 -3.76 8.36 -4.11
C LEU A 51 -3.00 8.27 -2.80
N TRP A 52 -3.06 7.09 -2.19
CA TRP A 52 -2.38 6.77 -0.92
C TRP A 52 -1.47 5.57 -1.11
N ALA A 53 -0.42 5.49 -0.30
CA ALA A 53 0.53 4.40 -0.36
C ALA A 53 0.96 3.91 1.02
N TYR A 54 1.16 2.61 1.11
CA TYR A 54 1.49 1.91 2.34
C TYR A 54 2.52 0.83 2.08
N HIS A 55 3.34 0.51 3.07
CA HIS A 55 4.07 -0.75 3.04
C HIS A 55 3.06 -1.89 3.09
N ASN A 56 3.10 -2.78 2.10
CA ASN A 56 2.15 -3.88 1.95
C ASN A 56 2.44 -5.00 2.96
N SER A 57 2.09 -4.75 4.21
CA SER A 57 2.29 -5.66 5.34
C SER A 57 1.20 -5.43 6.38
N CYS A 58 0.32 -6.42 6.52
CA CYS A 58 -0.78 -6.40 7.47
C CYS A 58 -0.24 -6.46 8.90
N PRO A 59 -0.59 -5.51 9.80
CA PRO A 59 -0.10 -5.48 11.17
C PRO A 59 -0.41 -6.72 12.02
N HIS A 60 -1.32 -7.59 11.55
CA HIS A 60 -1.68 -8.83 12.24
C HIS A 60 -0.54 -9.86 12.22
N PHE A 61 -0.04 -10.25 11.05
CA PHE A 61 1.01 -11.27 10.88
C PHE A 61 2.09 -10.91 9.86
N SER A 62 2.22 -9.61 9.54
CA SER A 62 3.22 -9.09 8.61
C SER A 62 3.18 -9.75 7.21
N LEU A 63 2.00 -10.22 6.81
CA LEU A 63 1.75 -10.75 5.47
C LEU A 63 1.27 -9.63 4.55
N PRO A 64 1.59 -9.67 3.25
CA PRO A 64 0.99 -8.76 2.29
C PRO A 64 -0.54 -8.86 2.31
N LEU A 65 -1.23 -7.77 1.96
CA LEU A 65 -2.70 -7.74 1.97
C LEU A 65 -3.29 -8.61 0.85
N ASN A 66 -2.57 -8.81 -0.25
CA ASN A 66 -2.95 -9.68 -1.35
C ASN A 66 -2.36 -11.09 -1.21
N PHE A 67 -3.15 -12.11 -1.55
CA PHE A 67 -2.69 -13.50 -1.65
C PHE A 67 -2.02 -13.80 -3.00
N GLU A 68 -2.57 -13.26 -4.09
CA GLU A 68 -2.01 -13.35 -5.44
C GLU A 68 -1.38 -12.01 -5.85
N PRO A 69 -0.30 -12.01 -6.65
CA PRO A 69 0.29 -10.77 -7.17
C PRO A 69 -0.75 -9.87 -7.84
N GLN A 70 -0.71 -8.58 -7.52
CA GLN A 70 -1.59 -7.54 -8.08
C GLN A 70 -3.10 -7.73 -7.86
N ARG A 71 -3.54 -8.68 -7.02
CA ARG A 71 -4.95 -8.90 -6.72
C ARG A 71 -5.32 -8.43 -5.33
N PHE A 72 -5.94 -7.25 -5.27
CA PHE A 72 -6.49 -6.68 -4.03
C PHE A 72 -8.01 -6.83 -3.98
N ILE A 73 -8.54 -7.10 -2.79
CA ILE A 73 -9.97 -7.15 -2.54
C ILE A 73 -10.38 -5.79 -1.99
N VAL A 74 -11.18 -5.05 -2.75
CA VAL A 74 -11.63 -3.71 -2.40
C VAL A 74 -13.15 -3.68 -2.27
N LEU A 75 -13.63 -3.02 -1.21
CA LEU A 75 -15.05 -2.87 -0.92
C LEU A 75 -15.44 -1.40 -1.08
N GLY A 76 -16.37 -1.12 -2.00
CA GLY A 76 -16.92 0.22 -2.22
C GLY A 76 -15.93 1.27 -2.76
N GLY A 77 -14.68 0.90 -3.02
CA GLY A 77 -13.61 1.84 -3.40
C GLY A 77 -12.97 2.58 -2.23
N ASP A 78 -13.31 2.22 -0.99
CA ASP A 78 -12.89 2.94 0.22
C ASP A 78 -12.11 2.07 1.21
N LEU A 79 -12.28 0.75 1.13
CA LEU A 79 -11.65 -0.23 2.02
C LEU A 79 -10.89 -1.29 1.24
N VAL A 80 -9.66 -1.60 1.65
CA VAL A 80 -8.91 -2.76 1.18
C VAL A 80 -8.94 -3.84 2.24
N MET A 81 -9.23 -5.08 1.84
CA MET A 81 -9.25 -6.24 2.73
C MET A 81 -7.95 -7.03 2.62
N CYS A 82 -7.36 -7.41 3.76
CA CYS A 82 -6.34 -8.44 3.83
C CYS A 82 -6.95 -9.81 3.47
N ALA A 83 -6.46 -10.43 2.39
CA ALA A 83 -6.96 -11.68 1.83
C ALA A 83 -6.70 -12.91 2.71
N HIS A 84 -5.88 -12.79 3.77
CA HIS A 84 -5.52 -13.92 4.63
C HIS A 84 -6.49 -14.12 5.80
N HIS A 85 -6.80 -13.05 6.52
CA HIS A 85 -7.59 -13.12 7.77
C HIS A 85 -8.60 -11.96 7.89
N THR A 86 -9.00 -11.39 6.74
CA THR A 86 -10.13 -10.44 6.62
C THR A 86 -10.06 -9.23 7.56
N ALA A 87 -8.89 -8.59 7.64
CA ALA A 87 -8.75 -7.24 8.20
C ALA A 87 -9.08 -6.19 7.14
N PHE A 88 -9.79 -5.13 7.49
CA PHE A 88 -10.28 -4.11 6.55
C PHE A 88 -9.64 -2.76 6.85
N PHE A 89 -8.91 -2.19 5.89
CA PHE A 89 -8.19 -0.93 6.05
C PHE A 89 -8.78 0.15 5.16
N LYS A 90 -8.96 1.35 5.70
CA LYS A 90 -9.33 2.51 4.89
C LYS A 90 -8.22 2.92 3.94
N PHE A 91 -8.63 3.45 2.80
CA PHE A 91 -7.71 3.96 1.80
C PHE A 91 -6.97 5.22 2.25
N ASP A 92 -7.61 6.09 3.03
CA ASP A 92 -7.16 7.46 3.28
C ASP A 92 -6.14 7.59 4.42
N ASP A 93 -6.33 6.82 5.49
CA ASP A 93 -5.48 6.83 6.67
C ASP A 93 -4.84 5.46 6.98
N GLY A 94 -5.22 4.40 6.26
CA GLY A 94 -4.73 3.04 6.49
C GLY A 94 -5.25 2.42 7.79
N HIS A 95 -6.25 3.02 8.44
CA HIS A 95 -6.82 2.54 9.69
C HIS A 95 -7.62 1.24 9.47
N CYS A 96 -7.33 0.24 10.29
CA CYS A 96 -8.05 -1.02 10.33
C CYS A 96 -9.39 -0.84 11.06
N VAL A 97 -10.49 -0.79 10.31
CA VAL A 97 -11.84 -0.57 10.85
C VAL A 97 -12.52 -1.84 11.36
N ASP A 98 -12.07 -3.01 10.90
CA ASP A 98 -12.64 -4.30 11.27
C ASP A 98 -11.64 -5.45 11.05
N GLY A 99 -11.85 -6.57 11.73
CA GLY A 99 -11.04 -7.78 11.66
C GLY A 99 -9.98 -7.92 12.77
N PRO A 100 -9.06 -8.89 12.64
CA PRO A 100 -8.19 -9.32 13.74
C PRO A 100 -7.22 -8.25 14.30
N CYS A 101 -6.95 -7.19 13.54
CA CYS A 101 -6.09 -6.08 13.96
C CYS A 101 -6.83 -4.73 13.97
N ALA A 102 -8.14 -4.73 14.25
CA ALA A 102 -8.93 -3.50 14.35
C ALA A 102 -8.28 -2.47 15.29
N GLY A 103 -8.24 -1.20 14.88
CA GLY A 103 -7.54 -0.10 15.57
C GLY A 103 -6.06 0.07 15.19
N ALA A 104 -5.44 -0.91 14.53
CA ALA A 104 -4.10 -0.76 13.97
C ALA A 104 -4.12 0.05 12.66
N HIS A 105 -2.95 0.44 12.18
CA HIS A 105 -2.79 1.15 10.90
C HIS A 105 -1.76 0.45 10.01
N LEU A 106 -1.97 0.52 8.70
CA LEU A 106 -0.92 0.26 7.73
C LEU A 106 0.19 1.30 7.88
N LEU A 107 1.44 0.91 7.62
CA LEU A 107 2.56 1.83 7.65
C LEU A 107 2.57 2.70 6.39
N ALA A 108 2.21 3.98 6.54
CA ALA A 108 2.15 4.93 5.44
C ALA A 108 3.54 5.17 4.80
N VAL A 109 3.55 5.25 3.48
CA VAL A 109 4.71 5.64 2.67
C VAL A 109 4.29 6.87 1.87
N PRO A 110 4.87 8.06 2.13
CA PRO A 110 4.54 9.26 1.38
C PRO A 110 4.80 9.07 -0.11
N VAL A 111 3.89 9.59 -0.94
CA VAL A 111 4.00 9.60 -2.40
C VAL A 111 3.50 10.92 -2.95
N ARG A 112 4.00 11.28 -4.13
CA ARG A 112 3.55 12.45 -4.90
C ARG A 112 3.30 12.06 -6.34
N VAL A 113 2.34 12.74 -6.97
CA VAL A 113 2.07 12.60 -8.41
C VAL A 113 2.66 13.80 -9.14
N ALA A 114 3.43 13.56 -10.19
CA ALA A 114 3.92 14.59 -11.11
C ALA A 114 3.93 14.03 -12.54
N ASP A 115 3.42 14.81 -13.50
CA ASP A 115 3.41 14.47 -14.93
C ASP A 115 2.87 13.04 -15.23
N GLY A 116 1.78 12.67 -14.54
CA GLY A 116 1.14 11.35 -14.70
C GLY A 116 1.90 10.17 -14.10
N HIS A 117 2.97 10.41 -13.33
CA HIS A 117 3.75 9.40 -12.62
C HIS A 117 3.71 9.58 -11.11
N VAL A 118 3.76 8.45 -10.41
CA VAL A 118 3.89 8.37 -8.96
C VAL A 118 5.36 8.27 -8.59
N TYR A 119 5.76 9.06 -7.59
CA TYR A 119 7.09 9.05 -6.99
C TYR A 119 6.99 8.91 -5.48
N ILE A 120 7.99 8.29 -4.86
CA ILE A 120 8.15 8.31 -3.40
C ILE A 120 8.31 9.77 -2.93
N GLY A 121 7.55 10.14 -1.91
CA GLY A 121 7.60 11.44 -1.25
C GLY A 121 8.68 11.51 -0.16
N ASP A 122 8.72 12.64 0.53
CA ASP A 122 9.64 12.90 1.64
C ASP A 122 9.11 12.38 2.99
#